data_AF-A0AAD9FZQ5-F1
#
_entry.id   AF-A0AAD9FZQ5-F1
#
_cell.length_a   1.000
_cell.length_b   1.000
_cell.length_c   1.000
_cell.angle_alpha   90.00
_cell.angle_beta   90.00
_cell.angle_gamma   90.00
#
_symmetry.space_group_name_H-M   'P 1'
#
loop_
_entity.id
_entity.type
_entity.pdbx_description
1 polymer ?
#
loop_
_entity_poly.entity_id
_entity_poly.type
_entity_poly.pdbx_seq_one_letter_code
_entity_poly.pdbx_strand_id
1 'polypeptide(L)'
;MAKNALLNLYLLAFNGASCAGWAYVLYLTVSTVLKSHEAGQDWNQVAQSTWDVVSMPLKVVQTMAVMEIVHAAVGFVRSPLGSTLMQVSSRLWLVWAINVLCPVSRYQFGFPLMVASWGLVEVPRYSFYALNLYNAVPGFLFFLRYHLFMVLYPSGVLGTFSHRLMLNFLVISM
;
A
#
# COMPACT_ATOMS: atom_id res chain seq x y z
N MET A 1 -14.04 25.35 -11.21
CA MET A 1 -14.70 25.02 -9.92
C MET A 1 -13.67 25.23 -8.83
N ALA A 2 -13.65 26.41 -8.20
CA ALA A 2 -12.68 26.76 -7.18
C ALA A 2 -12.90 25.84 -5.98
N LYS A 3 -11.98 24.90 -5.72
CA LYS A 3 -12.06 24.08 -4.51
C LYS A 3 -11.85 25.01 -3.31
N ASN A 4 -12.73 24.91 -2.31
CA ASN A 4 -12.56 25.61 -1.02
C ASN A 4 -11.14 25.38 -0.50
N ALA A 5 -10.42 26.45 -0.15
CA ALA A 5 -9.03 26.34 0.33
C ALA A 5 -8.90 25.36 1.52
N LEU A 6 -9.92 25.32 2.37
CA LEU A 6 -10.03 24.37 3.48
C LEU A 6 -10.10 22.91 3.02
N LEU A 7 -10.84 22.62 1.94
CA LEU A 7 -10.93 21.27 1.39
C LEU A 7 -9.60 20.84 0.77
N ASN A 8 -8.90 21.75 0.07
CA ASN A 8 -7.58 21.46 -0.49
C ASN A 8 -6.54 21.20 0.61
N LEU A 9 -6.56 21.99 1.67
CA LEU A 9 -5.66 21.80 2.82
C LEU A 9 -5.94 20.46 3.51
N TYR A 10 -7.21 20.13 3.73
CA TYR A 10 -7.62 18.83 4.28
C TYR A 10 -7.14 17.67 3.41
N LEU A 11 -7.37 17.72 2.10
CA LEU A 11 -6.93 16.68 1.17
C LEU A 11 -5.40 16.60 1.10
N LEU A 12 -4.69 17.73 1.18
CA LEU A 12 -3.23 17.75 1.23
C LEU A 12 -2.72 17.06 2.50
N ALA A 13 -3.27 17.41 3.66
CA ALA A 13 -2.91 16.80 4.94
C ALA A 13 -3.21 15.29 4.94
N PHE A 14 -4.38 14.89 4.42
CA PHE A 14 -4.76 13.48 4.32
C PHE A 14 -3.82 12.67 3.42
N ASN A 15 -3.52 13.17 2.20
CA ASN A 15 -2.61 12.50 1.29
C ASN A 15 -1.17 12.51 1.83
N GLY A 16 -0.74 13.60 2.47
CA GLY A 16 0.56 13.69 3.13
C GLY A 16 0.71 12.68 4.28
N ALA A 17 -0.29 12.58 5.15
CA ALA A 17 -0.31 11.60 6.24
C ALA A 17 -0.33 10.16 5.71
N SER A 18 -1.10 9.89 4.65
CA SER A 18 -1.16 8.57 4.02
C SER A 18 0.17 8.20 3.35
N CYS A 19 0.81 9.16 2.68
CA CYS A 19 2.15 9.00 2.11
C CYS A 19 3.18 8.68 3.20
N ALA A 20 3.21 9.46 4.28
CA ALA A 20 4.11 9.23 5.41
C ALA A 20 3.86 7.88 6.08
N GLY A 21 2.59 7.49 6.24
CA GLY A 21 2.22 6.19 6.79
C GLY A 21 2.72 5.02 5.95
N TRP A 22 2.53 5.06 4.63
CA TRP A 22 3.06 4.02 3.73
C TRP A 22 4.58 4.03 3.63
N ALA A 23 5.22 5.21 3.66
CA ALA A 23 6.68 5.30 3.69
C ALA A 23 7.24 4.69 4.98
N TYR A 24 6.57 4.90 6.11
CA TYR A 24 6.93 4.29 7.38
C TYR A 24 6.76 2.77 7.36
N VAL A 25 5.63 2.26 6.86
CA VAL A 25 5.41 0.81 6.66
C VAL A 25 6.49 0.20 5.77
N LEU A 26 6.83 0.86 4.67
CA LEU A 26 7.87 0.41 3.75
C LEU A 26 9.24 0.38 4.42
N TYR A 27 9.60 1.45 5.14
CA TYR A 27 10.85 1.54 5.88
C TYR A 27 10.98 0.42 6.92
N LEU A 28 9.93 0.19 7.72
CA LEU A 28 9.92 -0.90 8.70
C LEU A 28 10.05 -2.26 8.03
N THR A 29 9.35 -2.49 6.91
CA THR A 29 9.41 -3.74 6.16
C THR A 29 10.82 -4.00 5.64
N VAL A 30 11.42 -3.04 4.93
CA VAL A 30 12.76 -3.19 4.34
C VAL A 30 13.84 -3.33 5.42
N SER A 31 13.81 -2.49 6.45
CA SER A 31 14.79 -2.55 7.53
C SER A 31 14.72 -3.86 8.33
N THR A 32 13.52 -4.40 8.54
CA THR A 32 13.34 -5.69 9.23
C THR A 32 13.82 -6.85 8.37
N VAL A 33 13.49 -6.84 7.08
CA VAL A 33 13.96 -7.88 6.14
C VAL A 33 15.47 -7.89 6.03
N LEU A 34 16.12 -6.72 5.87
CA LEU A 34 17.57 -6.63 5.78
C LEU A 34 18.27 -7.12 7.05
N LYS A 35 17.84 -6.66 8.23
CA LYS A 35 18.41 -7.09 9.52
C LYS A 35 18.23 -8.59 9.77
N SER A 36 17.07 -9.13 9.44
CA SER A 36 16.76 -10.54 9.65
C SER A 36 17.54 -11.43 8.68
N HIS A 37 17.76 -10.96 7.45
CA HIS A 37 18.60 -11.64 6.47
C HIS A 37 20.09 -11.60 6.88
N GLU A 38 20.60 -10.46 7.37
CA GLU A 38 21.98 -10.36 7.88
C GLU A 38 22.20 -11.27 9.10
N ALA A 39 21.18 -11.47 9.93
CA ALA A 39 21.18 -12.40 11.04
C ALA A 39 21.09 -13.89 10.61
N GLY A 40 21.00 -14.18 9.31
CA GLY A 40 20.92 -15.55 8.78
C GLY A 40 19.61 -16.27 9.10
N GLN A 41 18.51 -15.53 9.35
CA GLN A 41 17.22 -16.13 9.68
C GLN A 41 16.54 -16.73 8.45
N ASP A 42 15.85 -17.86 8.65
CA ASP A 42 14.98 -18.45 7.64
C ASP A 42 13.82 -17.51 7.29
N TRP A 43 13.34 -17.58 6.04
CA TRP A 43 12.27 -16.71 5.54
C TRP A 43 10.98 -16.73 6.36
N ASN A 44 10.68 -17.85 7.02
CA ASN A 44 9.51 -17.95 7.91
C ASN A 44 9.66 -17.05 9.15
N GLN A 45 10.88 -16.96 9.70
CA GLN A 45 11.20 -16.11 10.84
C GLN A 45 11.27 -14.64 10.41
N VAL A 46 11.84 -14.35 9.23
CA VAL A 46 11.84 -13.00 8.64
C VAL A 46 10.41 -12.48 8.48
N ALA A 47 9.50 -13.30 7.96
CA ALA A 47 8.11 -12.92 7.75
C ALA A 47 7.38 -12.67 9.07
N GLN A 48 7.65 -13.48 10.11
CA GLN A 48 7.12 -13.27 11.46
C GLN A 48 7.62 -11.95 12.07
N SER A 49 8.93 -11.72 12.07
CA SER A 49 9.53 -10.47 12.57
C SER A 49 8.96 -9.24 11.85
N THR A 50 8.73 -9.36 10.54
CA THR A 50 8.11 -8.29 9.75
C THR A 50 6.68 -8.04 10.18
N TRP A 51 5.87 -9.08 10.40
CA TRP A 51 4.50 -8.92 10.89
C TRP A 51 4.45 -8.23 12.26
N ASP A 52 5.33 -8.62 13.18
CA ASP A 52 5.30 -8.09 14.55
C ASP A 52 5.54 -6.58 14.59
N VAL A 53 6.43 -6.08 13.71
CA VAL A 53 6.74 -4.66 13.61
C VAL A 53 5.72 -3.89 12.75
N VAL A 54 5.25 -4.50 11.65
CA VAL A 54 4.47 -3.81 10.62
C VAL A 54 2.95 -3.94 10.83
N SER A 55 2.48 -4.91 11.61
CA SER A 55 1.05 -5.21 11.73
C SER A 55 0.19 -4.02 12.17
N MET A 56 0.64 -3.25 13.17
CA MET A 56 -0.08 -2.08 13.64
C MET A 56 -0.12 -0.95 12.60
N PRO A 57 1.02 -0.44 12.09
CA PRO A 57 1.00 0.62 11.09
C PRO A 57 0.29 0.21 9.80
N LEU A 58 0.42 -1.06 9.36
CA LEU A 58 -0.27 -1.56 8.17
C LEU A 58 -1.80 -1.54 8.35
N LYS A 59 -2.32 -1.98 9.50
CA LYS A 59 -3.77 -1.92 9.78
C LYS A 59 -4.28 -0.49 9.77
N VAL A 60 -3.57 0.42 10.45
CA VAL A 60 -3.96 1.84 10.52
C VAL A 60 -4.01 2.46 9.13
N VAL A 61 -2.92 2.35 8.37
CA VAL A 61 -2.81 2.94 7.03
C VAL A 61 -3.84 2.36 6.06
N GLN A 62 -4.10 1.06 6.13
CA GLN A 62 -5.10 0.42 5.27
C GLN A 62 -6.53 0.81 5.64
N THR A 63 -6.84 0.92 6.93
CA THR A 63 -8.16 1.41 7.36
C THR A 63 -8.39 2.87 6.99
N MET A 64 -7.34 3.70 6.98
CA MET A 64 -7.45 5.09 6.50
C MET A 64 -7.83 5.16 5.02
N ALA A 65 -7.49 4.16 4.20
CA ALA A 65 -7.87 4.13 2.78
C ALA A 65 -9.41 4.05 2.57
N VAL A 66 -10.19 3.67 3.58
CA VAL A 66 -11.67 3.77 3.53
C VAL A 66 -12.12 5.22 3.31
N MET A 67 -11.38 6.19 3.85
CA MET A 67 -11.68 7.60 3.62
C MET A 67 -11.56 8.00 2.14
N GLU A 68 -10.76 7.30 1.34
CA GLU A 68 -10.72 7.53 -0.12
C GLU A 68 -12.05 7.18 -0.78
N ILE A 69 -12.70 6.09 -0.34
CA ILE A 69 -14.04 5.71 -0.80
C ILE A 69 -15.02 6.82 -0.45
N VAL A 70 -14.94 7.34 0.78
CA VAL A 70 -15.80 8.45 1.24
C VAL A 70 -15.56 9.72 0.42
N HIS A 71 -14.30 10.11 0.19
CA HIS A 71 -13.97 11.29 -0.60
C HIS A 71 -14.45 11.18 -2.03
N ALA A 72 -14.33 10.00 -2.62
CA ALA A 72 -14.86 9.75 -3.95
C ALA A 72 -16.39 9.82 -3.92
N ALA A 73 -17.07 9.16 -2.96
CA ALA A 73 -18.54 9.08 -2.86
C ALA A 73 -19.20 10.45 -2.67
N VAL A 74 -18.57 11.32 -1.88
CA VAL A 74 -19.02 12.70 -1.65
C VAL A 74 -18.65 13.63 -2.81
N GLY A 75 -17.81 13.18 -3.75
CA GLY A 75 -17.40 13.96 -4.93
C GLY A 75 -16.27 14.96 -4.66
N PHE A 76 -15.52 14.82 -3.56
CA PHE A 76 -14.33 15.66 -3.28
C PHE A 76 -13.19 15.41 -4.29
N VAL A 77 -13.16 14.21 -4.88
CA VAL A 77 -12.18 13.81 -5.89
C VAL A 77 -12.91 13.18 -7.07
N ARG A 78 -12.46 13.50 -8.30
CA ARG A 78 -12.95 12.87 -9.54
C ARG A 78 -12.33 11.49 -9.71
N SER A 79 -12.82 10.51 -8.96
CA SER A 79 -12.45 9.10 -9.14
C SER A 79 -13.69 8.22 -9.35
N PRO A 80 -13.65 7.24 -10.27
CA PRO A 80 -14.74 6.28 -10.42
C PRO A 80 -14.91 5.45 -9.14
N LEU A 81 -16.08 5.58 -8.50
CA LEU A 81 -16.38 4.98 -7.19
C LEU A 81 -16.19 3.47 -7.18
N GLY A 82 -16.67 2.78 -8.21
CA GLY A 82 -16.64 1.31 -8.28
C GLY A 82 -15.22 0.77 -8.25
N SER A 83 -14.29 1.37 -8.99
CA SER A 83 -12.89 0.93 -9.00
C SER A 83 -12.18 1.23 -7.68
N THR A 84 -12.38 2.41 -7.09
CA THR A 84 -11.77 2.77 -5.79
C THR A 84 -12.27 1.85 -4.68
N LEU A 85 -13.58 1.55 -4.68
CA LEU A 85 -14.18 0.64 -3.71
C LEU A 85 -13.59 -0.76 -3.83
N MET A 86 -13.53 -1.31 -5.04
CA MET A 86 -12.97 -2.65 -5.30
C MET A 86 -11.50 -2.75 -4.89
N GLN A 87 -10.69 -1.74 -5.21
CA GLN A 87 -9.26 -1.71 -4.88
C GLN A 87 -9.04 -1.64 -3.37
N VAL A 88 -9.77 -0.77 -2.66
CA VAL A 88 -9.62 -0.62 -1.20
C VAL A 88 -10.21 -1.84 -0.46
N SER A 89 -11.37 -2.34 -0.88
CA SER A 89 -12.00 -3.51 -0.24
C SER A 89 -11.15 -4.77 -0.38
N SER A 90 -10.54 -4.99 -1.56
CA SER A 90 -9.61 -6.11 -1.80
C SER A 90 -8.43 -6.10 -0.82
N ARG A 91 -7.84 -4.92 -0.56
CA ARG A 91 -6.73 -4.78 0.38
C ARG A 91 -7.14 -4.95 1.83
N LEU A 92 -8.28 -4.37 2.22
CA LEU A 92 -8.82 -4.55 3.57
C LEU A 92 -9.13 -6.02 3.85
N TRP A 93 -9.64 -6.75 2.85
CA TRP A 93 -9.85 -8.19 2.95
C TRP A 93 -8.53 -8.93 3.22
N LEU A 94 -7.48 -8.63 2.45
CA LEU A 94 -6.17 -9.27 2.66
C LEU A 94 -5.58 -8.99 4.06
N VAL A 95 -5.72 -7.77 4.57
CA VAL A 95 -5.15 -7.41 5.88
C VAL A 95 -5.99 -7.96 7.03
N TRP A 96 -7.31 -7.75 7.00
CA TRP A 96 -8.19 -8.12 8.11
C TRP A 96 -8.68 -9.56 8.02
N ALA A 97 -9.18 -10.02 6.87
CA ALA A 97 -9.75 -11.35 6.76
C ALA A 97 -8.67 -12.43 6.61
N ILE A 98 -7.59 -12.16 5.88
CA ILE A 98 -6.53 -13.16 5.68
C ILE A 98 -5.45 -13.00 6.75
N ASN A 99 -4.74 -11.87 6.77
CA ASN A 99 -3.60 -11.75 7.66
C ASN A 99 -4.04 -11.76 9.13
N VAL A 100 -5.09 -11.06 9.56
CA VAL A 100 -5.48 -11.08 10.99
C VAL A 100 -6.15 -12.40 11.43
N LEU A 101 -7.03 -13.00 10.63
CA LEU A 101 -7.74 -14.22 11.04
C LEU A 101 -6.95 -15.51 10.80
N CYS A 102 -6.01 -15.54 9.84
CA CYS A 102 -5.18 -16.70 9.54
C CYS A 102 -3.70 -16.38 9.83
N PRO A 103 -3.18 -16.74 11.01
CA PRO A 103 -1.76 -16.52 11.34
C PRO A 103 -0.81 -17.22 10.37
N VAL A 104 -1.23 -18.35 9.79
CA VAL A 104 -0.42 -19.18 8.88
C VAL A 104 -0.01 -18.42 7.62
N SER A 105 -0.82 -17.46 7.15
CA SER A 105 -0.48 -16.66 5.95
C SER A 105 0.67 -15.67 6.16
N ARG A 106 1.04 -15.41 7.42
CA ARG A 106 2.07 -14.44 7.81
C ARG A 106 3.47 -15.03 7.81
N TYR A 107 3.60 -16.36 7.92
CA TYR A 107 4.89 -17.08 7.99
C TYR A 107 5.42 -17.44 6.61
N GLN A 108 5.17 -16.61 5.60
CA GLN A 108 5.54 -16.89 4.22
C GLN A 108 6.33 -15.73 3.64
N PHE A 109 7.30 -16.06 2.80
CA PHE A 109 8.10 -15.08 2.03
C PHE A 109 7.23 -14.08 1.25
N GLY A 110 6.04 -14.50 0.81
CA GLY A 110 5.10 -13.64 0.10
C GLY A 110 4.56 -12.46 0.91
N PHE A 111 4.49 -12.57 2.24
CA PHE A 111 3.97 -11.51 3.10
C PHE A 111 4.84 -10.23 3.10
N PRO A 112 6.14 -10.27 3.47
CA PRO A 112 7.00 -9.08 3.46
C PRO A 112 7.12 -8.49 2.05
N LEU A 113 7.15 -9.33 1.01
CA LEU A 113 7.19 -8.88 -0.37
C LEU A 113 5.92 -8.12 -0.77
N MET A 114 4.74 -8.65 -0.45
CA MET A 114 3.46 -7.98 -0.70
C MET A 114 3.40 -6.60 -0.02
N VAL A 115 3.80 -6.51 1.25
CA VAL A 115 3.77 -5.24 1.99
C VAL A 115 4.78 -4.24 1.42
N ALA A 116 5.97 -4.69 1.03
CA ALA A 116 6.97 -3.85 0.37
C ALA A 116 6.46 -3.35 -1.00
N SER A 117 5.88 -4.22 -1.82
CA SER A 117 5.28 -3.84 -3.10
C SER A 117 4.17 -2.80 -2.94
N TRP A 118 3.30 -2.97 -1.93
CA TRP A 118 2.27 -1.98 -1.62
C TRP A 118 2.86 -0.65 -1.20
N GLY A 119 3.82 -0.64 -0.27
CA GLY A 119 4.48 0.60 0.15
C GLY A 119 5.15 1.34 -1.01
N LEU A 120 5.81 0.62 -1.91
CA LEU A 120 6.46 1.21 -3.08
C LEU A 120 5.46 1.85 -4.06
N VAL A 121 4.28 1.26 -4.26
CA VAL A 121 3.23 1.83 -5.13
C VAL A 121 2.50 3.00 -4.48
N GLU A 122 2.20 2.86 -3.20
CA GLU A 122 1.33 3.78 -2.48
C GLU A 122 2.02 5.12 -2.19
N VAL A 123 3.32 5.12 -1.88
CA VAL A 123 4.07 6.35 -1.60
C VAL A 123 4.04 7.33 -2.80
N PRO A 124 4.38 6.93 -4.04
CA PRO A 124 4.21 7.76 -5.22
C PRO A 124 2.74 8.12 -5.50
N ARG A 125 1.79 7.21 -5.24
CA ARG A 125 0.36 7.45 -5.46
C ARG A 125 -0.16 8.62 -4.63
N TYR A 126 0.08 8.62 -3.32
CA TYR A 126 -0.34 9.71 -2.45
C TYR A 126 0.45 10.99 -2.69
N SER A 127 1.75 10.88 -3.00
CA SER A 127 2.56 12.04 -3.38
C SER A 127 2.01 12.72 -4.65
N PHE A 128 1.60 11.92 -5.63
CA PHE A 128 0.92 12.42 -6.82
C PHE A 128 -0.41 13.09 -6.47
N TYR A 129 -1.25 12.48 -5.63
CA TYR A 129 -2.52 13.08 -5.22
C TYR A 129 -2.34 14.41 -4.49
N ALA A 130 -1.36 14.51 -3.59
CA ALA A 130 -1.01 15.75 -2.90
C ALA A 130 -0.61 16.87 -3.87
N LEU A 131 0.29 16.59 -4.81
CA LEU A 131 0.80 17.59 -5.76
C LEU A 131 -0.19 17.93 -6.88
N ASN A 132 -1.04 16.98 -7.26
CA ASN A 132 -2.10 17.20 -8.24
C ASN A 132 -3.18 18.17 -7.74
N LEU A 133 -3.33 18.37 -6.42
CA LEU A 133 -4.21 19.41 -5.87
C LEU A 133 -3.80 20.83 -6.31
N TYR A 134 -2.50 21.05 -6.53
CA TYR A 134 -1.91 22.32 -6.94
C TYR A 134 -1.48 22.33 -8.41
N ASN A 135 -1.82 21.30 -9.19
CA ASN A 135 -1.35 21.09 -10.56
C ASN A 135 0.19 21.15 -10.72
N ALA A 136 0.93 20.81 -9.67
CA ALA A 136 2.38 20.93 -9.61
C ALA A 136 3.05 19.55 -9.57
N VAL A 137 2.61 18.63 -10.45
CA VAL A 137 3.14 17.26 -10.48
C VAL A 137 4.45 17.22 -11.27
N PRO A 138 5.60 16.86 -10.67
CA PRO A 138 6.84 16.67 -11.40
C PRO A 138 6.80 15.41 -12.27
N GLY A 139 7.43 15.47 -13.44
CA GLY A 139 7.43 14.36 -14.42
C GLY A 139 7.99 13.04 -13.87
N PHE A 140 8.91 13.10 -12.89
CA PHE A 140 9.45 11.90 -12.23
C PHE A 140 8.40 11.11 -11.44
N LEU A 141 7.45 11.78 -10.76
CA LEU A 141 6.38 11.10 -10.04
C LEU A 141 5.35 10.49 -10.99
N PHE A 142 5.13 11.13 -12.13
CA PHE A 142 4.34 10.53 -13.20
C PHE A 142 5.04 9.26 -13.71
N PHE A 143 6.33 9.34 -14.04
CA PHE A 143 7.11 8.18 -14.48
C PHE A 143 7.06 7.02 -13.48
N LEU A 144 7.33 7.28 -12.19
CA LEU A 144 7.24 6.31 -11.10
C LEU A 144 5.86 5.66 -11.05
N ARG A 145 4.78 6.45 -11.04
CA ARG A 145 3.42 5.91 -10.97
C ARG A 145 3.15 4.90 -12.09
N TYR A 146 3.57 5.16 -13.31
CA TYR A 146 3.24 4.30 -14.45
C TYR A 146 4.22 3.12 -14.64
N HIS A 147 5.51 3.28 -14.31
CA HIS A 147 6.53 2.25 -14.56
C HIS A 147 6.71 1.32 -13.37
N LEU A 148 6.43 1.78 -12.15
CA LEU A 148 6.62 0.97 -10.95
C LEU A 148 5.65 -0.22 -10.92
N PHE A 149 4.42 -0.08 -11.44
CA PHE A 149 3.50 -1.22 -11.60
C PHE A 149 4.08 -2.29 -12.53
N MET A 150 4.71 -1.90 -13.65
CA MET A 150 5.30 -2.85 -14.59
C MET A 150 6.48 -3.62 -14.00
N VAL A 151 7.29 -2.97 -13.15
CA VAL A 151 8.46 -3.60 -12.50
C VAL A 151 8.06 -4.46 -11.30
N LEU A 152 7.07 -4.01 -10.53
CA LEU A 152 6.62 -4.75 -9.35
C LEU A 152 5.78 -5.98 -9.72
N TYR A 153 5.19 -6.02 -10.91
CA TYR A 153 4.43 -7.17 -11.40
C TYR A 153 5.27 -8.47 -11.42
N PRO A 154 6.49 -8.51 -12.00
CA PRO A 154 7.41 -9.63 -11.86
C PRO A 154 7.79 -9.98 -10.41
N SER A 155 7.99 -8.98 -9.54
CA SER A 155 8.35 -9.24 -8.14
C SER A 155 7.23 -9.96 -7.39
N GLY A 156 5.96 -9.56 -7.64
CA GLY A 156 4.79 -10.26 -7.12
C GLY A 156 4.72 -11.70 -7.63
N VAL A 157 5.01 -11.93 -8.92
CA VAL A 157 5.06 -13.24 -9.59
C VAL A 157 6.19 -14.15 -9.06
N LEU A 158 7.34 -13.58 -8.70
CA LEU A 158 8.48 -14.35 -8.16
C LEU A 158 8.24 -14.82 -6.73
N GLY A 159 7.52 -14.04 -5.92
CA GLY A 159 7.02 -14.52 -4.63
C GLY A 159 5.95 -15.63 -4.74
N THR A 160 5.42 -15.88 -5.94
CA THR A 160 4.23 -16.72 -6.15
C THR A 160 4.49 -18.22 -6.25
N PHE A 161 5.75 -18.65 -6.31
CA PHE A 161 6.08 -20.08 -6.28
C PHE A 161 5.81 -20.75 -4.91
N SER A 162 5.38 -19.99 -3.89
CA SER A 162 5.11 -20.54 -2.55
C SER A 162 3.63 -20.72 -2.17
N HIS A 163 2.64 -19.96 -2.69
CA HIS A 163 1.21 -20.28 -2.47
C HIS A 163 0.21 -19.54 -3.40
N ARG A 164 -0.83 -20.25 -3.87
CA ARG A 164 -1.73 -19.88 -4.99
C ARG A 164 -2.82 -18.85 -4.69
N LEU A 165 -3.05 -18.48 -3.43
CA LEU A 165 -4.20 -17.65 -2.99
C LEU A 165 -3.95 -16.14 -2.98
N MET A 166 -2.71 -15.69 -2.79
CA MET A 166 -2.38 -14.25 -2.76
C MET A 166 -2.37 -13.60 -4.17
N LEU A 167 -2.32 -14.44 -5.22
CA LEU A 167 -2.17 -14.07 -6.64
C LEU A 167 -3.30 -13.20 -7.20
N ASN A 168 -4.54 -13.62 -7.02
CA ASN A 168 -5.66 -12.92 -7.65
C ASN A 168 -5.89 -11.55 -6.99
N PHE A 169 -5.58 -11.41 -5.70
CA PHE A 169 -5.91 -10.20 -4.97
C PHE A 169 -4.89 -9.10 -5.15
N LEU A 170 -3.58 -9.41 -5.27
CA LEU A 170 -2.53 -8.40 -5.49
C LEU A 170 -2.72 -7.73 -6.86
N VAL A 171 -3.12 -8.49 -7.88
CA VAL A 171 -3.47 -7.98 -9.23
C VAL A 171 -4.77 -7.17 -9.23
N ILE A 172 -5.76 -7.52 -8.39
CA ILE A 172 -7.00 -6.74 -8.26
C ILE A 172 -6.80 -5.45 -7.45
N SER A 173 -5.78 -5.38 -6.59
CA SER A 173 -5.52 -4.25 -5.69
C SER A 173 -4.45 -3.28 -6.17
N MET A 174 -3.76 -3.59 -7.27
CA MET A 174 -2.85 -2.71 -8.01
C MET A 174 -3.59 -1.99 -9.15
#